data_AF-A0A959UFA9-F1
#
_entry.id   AF-A0A959UFA9-F1
#
_cell.length_a   1.000
_cell.length_b   1.000
_cell.length_c   1.000
_cell.angle_alpha   90.00
_cell.angle_beta   90.00
_cell.angle_gamma   90.00
#
_symmetry.space_group_name_H-M   'P 1'
#
loop_
_entity.id
_entity.type
_entity.pdbx_description
1 polymer ?
#
loop_
_entity_poly.entity_id
_entity_poly.type
_entity_poly.pdbx_seq_one_letter_code
_entity_poly.pdbx_strand_id
1 'polypeptide(L)'
;MKKTLFSLVVLMLLIGTNVFSQKRAMVSPALQKYEATADSRLLDDGSETDNKVISPVKSSNLLVEEIIGETSYDKQSNRCVTNRIYRFSDGTMAATWTRGVNETAFDDRGTGYNYFDGNNWGAYPDARIETQKSGWPTYAPLGESGEIVVSHNAVDGLLINRRETKGTGNWTETLIQGPAGYEKVTWPRVITSGPDHNIIHLLGQIRDGYNGQDIALAYYRSTDGGEFWDITNEVFEGVGPDAYTEVGADAQVWAEPRAGVIAFACFNIWQDIFFYKSTDEGETWEKTVVWEHPYPFYNDNTVFADTLWAPDNSGAIALDSEGKVHMAFGLSFVAHFEVGTTYTYWPGLSDGIAYWNEDMPPFEAADMHDALDPYDELIEDYNLIGWSQDLDNNGQLDFVDIIAYSELGLCTMPNIVVDDQDRVFVVYAATTEGYDNGIYNYKHIWSRASVDGGMTWQPYHVDLTSALIHIYDECVYPVLTPASDDNIYMMYNKDGSPGCAVDDDHTYETNSEFFAEIDKMEIVNIQENEDFTAGTVSQNYPNPFSSVSTVEVNLTRKADIHLEVSNLQGQKVYATEPTEARPGKHFLSIDGKGLTPGIYIYSIFAGNEKVNRKMVIE
;
A
#
# COMPACT_ATOMS: atom_id res chain seq x y z
N MET A 1 44.59 44.63 -14.83
CA MET A 1 45.34 43.46 -14.31
C MET A 1 44.84 43.24 -12.89
N LYS A 2 44.40 42.01 -12.51
CA LYS A 2 43.48 41.72 -11.37
C LYS A 2 42.06 42.30 -11.56
N LYS A 3 40.99 41.77 -10.93
CA LYS A 3 40.55 40.35 -10.69
C LYS A 3 39.07 40.36 -10.18
N THR A 4 38.27 39.35 -10.54
CA THR A 4 37.12 38.74 -9.80
C THR A 4 36.17 39.60 -8.93
N LEU A 5 34.87 39.67 -9.30
CA LEU A 5 33.67 39.12 -8.58
C LEU A 5 32.43 39.44 -9.45
N PHE A 6 31.55 38.52 -9.85
CA PHE A 6 30.58 37.69 -9.11
C PHE A 6 29.42 38.50 -8.48
N SER A 7 28.29 38.57 -9.20
CA SER A 7 26.94 38.94 -8.75
C SER A 7 25.98 38.77 -9.93
N LEU A 8 25.27 37.64 -10.00
CA LEU A 8 24.23 37.40 -11.00
C LEU A 8 22.95 37.03 -10.25
N VAL A 9 22.03 37.99 -10.15
CA VAL A 9 20.76 37.82 -9.44
C VAL A 9 19.84 36.99 -10.32
N VAL A 10 19.59 35.74 -9.92
CA VAL A 10 18.51 34.93 -10.49
C VAL A 10 17.20 35.48 -9.96
N LEU A 11 16.42 36.10 -10.85
CA LEU A 11 15.10 36.60 -10.51
C LEU A 11 14.08 35.46 -10.65
N MET A 12 13.79 34.78 -9.55
CA MET A 12 12.69 33.79 -9.51
C MET A 12 11.37 34.46 -9.89
N LEU A 13 10.73 33.94 -10.94
CA LEU A 13 9.41 34.35 -11.37
C LEU A 13 8.36 33.56 -10.57
N LEU A 14 8.00 34.08 -9.40
CA LEU A 14 6.87 33.60 -8.60
C LEU A 14 5.55 33.82 -9.38
N ILE A 15 5.22 32.88 -10.26
CA ILE A 15 3.86 32.70 -10.76
C ILE A 15 3.11 31.93 -9.68
N GLY A 16 2.35 32.64 -8.86
CA GLY A 16 1.56 32.03 -7.79
C GLY A 16 0.39 31.23 -8.34
N THR A 17 0.63 29.96 -8.66
CA THR A 17 -0.42 28.94 -8.73
C THR A 17 -0.98 28.75 -7.33
N ASN A 18 -2.21 29.22 -7.09
CA ASN A 18 -3.00 28.74 -5.95
C ASN A 18 -3.45 27.31 -6.28
N VAL A 19 -2.55 26.34 -6.08
CA VAL A 19 -2.93 24.93 -6.00
C VAL A 19 -3.81 24.81 -4.76
N PHE A 20 -5.04 24.36 -4.95
CA PHE A 20 -5.88 23.95 -3.84
C PHE A 20 -5.39 22.57 -3.40
N SER A 21 -4.40 22.53 -2.50
CA SER A 21 -4.15 21.29 -1.76
C SER A 21 -5.36 21.01 -0.87
N GLN A 22 -5.80 19.76 -0.86
CA GLN A 22 -6.93 19.31 -0.06
C GLN A 22 -6.46 19.13 1.38
N LYS A 23 -6.80 20.08 2.25
CA LYS A 23 -6.53 19.96 3.69
C LYS A 23 -7.12 18.65 4.20
N ARG A 24 -6.34 17.89 4.96
CA ARG A 24 -6.83 16.67 5.62
C ARG A 24 -8.03 16.99 6.52
N ALA A 25 -9.03 16.14 6.46
CA ALA A 25 -10.21 16.20 7.32
C ALA A 25 -10.01 15.33 8.56
N MET A 26 -10.90 15.49 9.55
CA MET A 26 -10.83 14.76 10.82
C MET A 26 -12.02 13.80 10.94
N VAL A 27 -11.80 12.55 11.35
CA VAL A 27 -12.88 11.68 11.83
C VAL A 27 -13.57 12.29 13.05
N SER A 28 -14.79 11.83 13.36
CA SER A 28 -15.57 12.40 14.45
C SER A 28 -14.83 12.35 15.81
N PRO A 29 -14.98 13.36 16.70
CA PRO A 29 -14.34 13.37 18.02
C PRO A 29 -14.78 12.26 19.01
N ALA A 30 -15.66 11.35 18.57
CA ALA A 30 -15.96 10.10 19.25
C ALA A 30 -15.01 8.99 18.76
N LEU A 31 -14.87 8.82 17.44
CA LEU A 31 -13.95 7.84 16.83
C LEU A 31 -12.48 8.17 17.11
N GLN A 32 -12.10 9.46 17.20
CA GLN A 32 -10.79 9.89 17.71
C GLN A 32 -10.47 9.37 19.13
N LYS A 33 -11.49 8.96 19.89
CA LYS A 33 -11.38 8.47 21.26
C LYS A 33 -11.81 7.01 21.38
N TYR A 34 -11.86 6.33 20.25
CA TYR A 34 -11.91 4.88 20.22
C TYR A 34 -10.55 4.36 20.70
N GLU A 35 -10.57 3.63 21.80
CA GLU A 35 -9.40 3.04 22.46
C GLU A 35 -9.41 1.54 22.22
N ALA A 36 -8.35 1.04 21.58
CA ALA A 36 -8.10 -0.38 21.39
C ALA A 36 -6.87 -0.80 22.23
N THR A 37 -6.72 -2.11 22.43
CA THR A 37 -5.60 -2.70 23.20
C THR A 37 -4.94 -3.77 22.37
N ALA A 38 -3.61 -3.71 22.26
CA ALA A 38 -2.79 -4.66 21.50
C ALA A 38 -1.70 -5.26 22.40
N ASP A 39 -1.19 -6.45 22.04
CA ASP A 39 -0.04 -7.04 22.73
C ASP A 39 1.28 -6.52 22.12
N SER A 40 2.24 -6.14 22.95
CA SER A 40 3.58 -5.69 22.55
C SER A 40 4.36 -6.75 21.77
N ARG A 41 3.98 -8.02 21.92
CA ARG A 41 4.64 -9.23 21.40
C ARG A 41 3.64 -10.22 20.77
N LEU A 42 2.78 -9.73 19.86
CA LEU A 42 1.71 -10.48 19.18
C LEU A 42 1.87 -12.01 19.11
N LEU A 43 0.94 -12.70 19.80
CA LEU A 43 0.64 -14.13 19.68
C LEU A 43 -0.91 -14.37 19.78
N ASP A 44 -1.70 -13.53 19.08
CA ASP A 44 -3.14 -13.59 18.66
C ASP A 44 -4.28 -14.00 19.68
N ASP A 45 -5.28 -13.11 19.96
CA ASP A 45 -6.71 -13.44 20.37
C ASP A 45 -7.88 -12.33 20.50
N GLY A 46 -8.43 -11.69 19.42
CA GLY A 46 -9.92 -11.49 19.11
C GLY A 46 -10.93 -10.29 19.43
N SER A 47 -11.66 -9.72 18.40
CA SER A 47 -13.11 -9.18 18.29
C SER A 47 -13.60 -7.75 18.82
N GLU A 48 -14.77 -7.03 18.53
CA GLU A 48 -16.09 -7.15 17.76
C GLU A 48 -16.96 -5.79 17.54
N THR A 49 -17.41 -5.36 16.32
CA THR A 49 -18.48 -4.32 15.85
C THR A 49 -18.35 -2.76 16.15
N ASP A 50 -19.14 -1.68 15.76
CA ASP A 50 -20.39 -1.26 14.97
C ASP A 50 -20.58 0.35 14.96
N ASN A 51 -21.11 1.26 14.06
CA ASN A 51 -21.80 1.43 12.72
C ASN A 51 -22.21 2.97 12.47
N LYS A 52 -22.49 3.76 11.35
CA LYS A 52 -22.92 3.81 9.88
C LYS A 52 -22.76 5.26 9.26
N VAL A 53 -22.78 5.70 7.96
CA VAL A 53 -22.82 5.27 6.49
C VAL A 53 -22.77 6.53 5.54
N ILE A 54 -22.35 6.46 4.23
CA ILE A 54 -22.45 7.45 3.05
C ILE A 54 -21.11 8.05 2.49
N SER A 55 -20.88 8.43 1.18
CA SER A 55 -20.63 7.67 -0.11
C SER A 55 -20.30 8.54 -1.39
N PRO A 56 -19.05 8.97 -1.71
CA PRO A 56 -18.74 10.03 -2.73
C PRO A 56 -17.94 9.67 -4.05
N VAL A 57 -16.84 10.38 -4.45
CA VAL A 57 -16.27 10.43 -5.84
C VAL A 57 -15.15 9.39 -6.13
N LYS A 58 -15.00 8.98 -7.41
CA LYS A 58 -14.24 7.79 -7.89
C LYS A 58 -13.24 8.07 -9.03
N SER A 59 -12.23 7.21 -9.20
CA SER A 59 -11.45 7.02 -10.44
C SER A 59 -12.28 6.29 -11.52
N SER A 60 -11.72 5.89 -12.68
CA SER A 60 -12.55 5.29 -13.74
C SER A 60 -11.98 4.20 -14.66
N ASN A 61 -10.67 3.96 -14.75
CA ASN A 61 -10.13 2.79 -15.47
C ASN A 61 -8.85 2.26 -14.81
N LEU A 62 -8.89 1.01 -14.33
CA LEU A 62 -7.69 0.16 -14.35
C LEU A 62 -7.52 -0.39 -15.78
N LEU A 63 -6.29 -0.70 -16.20
CA LEU A 63 -6.04 -1.27 -17.54
C LEU A 63 -6.42 -2.76 -17.59
N VAL A 64 -6.02 -3.49 -16.55
CA VAL A 64 -6.35 -4.90 -16.31
C VAL A 64 -6.63 -5.08 -14.82
N GLU A 65 -7.59 -5.93 -14.49
CA GLU A 65 -7.86 -6.39 -13.13
C GLU A 65 -8.37 -7.85 -13.21
N GLU A 66 -7.68 -8.77 -12.53
CA GLU A 66 -7.96 -10.22 -12.59
C GLU A 66 -7.68 -10.89 -11.24
N ILE A 67 -8.53 -11.83 -10.83
CA ILE A 67 -8.28 -12.69 -9.66
C ILE A 67 -7.27 -13.76 -10.08
N ILE A 68 -6.17 -13.85 -9.33
CA ILE A 68 -5.05 -14.78 -9.60
C ILE A 68 -4.99 -15.95 -8.62
N GLY A 69 -5.79 -15.91 -7.55
CA GLY A 69 -5.85 -16.96 -6.54
C GLY A 69 -6.91 -16.72 -5.48
N GLU A 70 -7.17 -17.75 -4.67
CA GLU A 70 -8.13 -17.74 -3.57
C GLU A 70 -7.49 -18.34 -2.30
N THR A 71 -8.03 -17.99 -1.14
CA THR A 71 -7.63 -18.50 0.19
C THR A 71 -8.80 -18.34 1.18
N SER A 72 -8.81 -19.08 2.30
CA SER A 72 -9.61 -18.77 3.50
C SER A 72 -8.71 -18.33 4.66
N TYR A 73 -7.42 -18.04 4.36
CA TYR A 73 -6.41 -17.53 5.30
C TYR A 73 -6.03 -16.12 4.83
N ASP A 74 -6.61 -15.12 5.48
CA ASP A 74 -6.56 -13.68 5.17
C ASP A 74 -5.26 -13.00 5.63
N LYS A 75 -4.72 -13.36 6.81
CA LYS A 75 -3.48 -12.80 7.39
C LYS A 75 -2.22 -13.00 6.51
N GLN A 76 -2.02 -12.13 5.51
CA GLN A 76 -0.88 -12.22 4.58
C GLN A 76 0.44 -11.66 5.14
N SER A 77 0.36 -10.79 6.17
CA SER A 77 1.51 -10.23 6.89
C SER A 77 1.08 -9.87 8.31
N ASN A 78 1.99 -9.94 9.28
CA ASN A 78 1.76 -9.34 10.61
C ASN A 78 2.02 -7.83 10.59
N ARG A 79 3.00 -7.39 9.78
CA ARG A 79 3.56 -6.03 9.79
C ARG A 79 3.95 -5.60 8.37
N CYS A 80 5.24 -5.50 8.06
CA CYS A 80 5.73 -5.04 6.76
C CYS A 80 5.48 -6.09 5.67
N VAL A 81 4.63 -5.76 4.69
CA VAL A 81 4.21 -6.70 3.63
C VAL A 81 5.43 -7.15 2.81
N THR A 82 5.53 -8.46 2.58
CA THR A 82 6.70 -9.07 1.93
C THR A 82 6.64 -9.02 0.40
N ASN A 83 7.81 -9.06 -0.26
CA ASN A 83 7.95 -9.21 -1.70
C ASN A 83 7.26 -10.52 -2.14
N ARG A 84 6.10 -10.38 -2.79
CA ARG A 84 5.21 -11.51 -3.12
C ARG A 84 4.71 -11.55 -4.56
N ILE A 85 4.99 -10.51 -5.36
CA ILE A 85 4.81 -10.49 -6.82
C ILE A 85 6.08 -9.95 -7.50
N TYR A 86 6.42 -10.46 -8.69
CA TYR A 86 7.55 -9.97 -9.49
C TYR A 86 7.24 -9.96 -10.99
N ARG A 87 7.84 -9.01 -11.71
CA ARG A 87 7.76 -8.89 -13.17
C ARG A 87 9.13 -9.03 -13.81
N PHE A 88 9.26 -9.99 -14.70
CA PHE A 88 10.48 -10.27 -15.44
C PHE A 88 10.63 -9.33 -16.65
N SER A 89 11.86 -9.17 -17.13
CA SER A 89 12.21 -8.35 -18.30
C SER A 89 11.65 -8.85 -19.64
N ASP A 90 11.07 -10.05 -19.67
CA ASP A 90 10.32 -10.61 -20.81
C ASP A 90 8.80 -10.35 -20.72
N GLY A 91 8.33 -9.62 -19.70
CA GLY A 91 6.93 -9.31 -19.47
C GLY A 91 6.13 -10.40 -18.76
N THR A 92 6.74 -11.55 -18.44
CA THR A 92 6.10 -12.57 -17.61
C THR A 92 6.13 -12.18 -16.13
N MET A 93 5.22 -12.72 -15.32
CA MET A 93 5.10 -12.39 -13.89
C MET A 93 4.89 -13.66 -13.05
N ALA A 94 5.27 -13.60 -11.78
CA ALA A 94 5.00 -14.64 -10.80
C ALA A 94 4.46 -14.00 -9.51
N ALA A 95 3.49 -14.67 -8.86
CA ALA A 95 2.81 -14.16 -7.68
C ALA A 95 2.65 -15.27 -6.62
N THR A 96 2.72 -14.88 -5.35
CA THR A 96 2.70 -15.77 -4.19
C THR A 96 1.90 -15.20 -3.01
N TRP A 97 1.29 -16.08 -2.22
CA TRP A 97 0.52 -15.70 -1.02
C TRP A 97 0.48 -16.85 -0.01
N THR A 98 0.19 -16.54 1.25
CA THR A 98 -0.14 -17.55 2.26
C THR A 98 -1.53 -18.10 1.95
N ARG A 99 -1.55 -19.24 1.26
CA ARG A 99 -2.76 -19.97 0.86
C ARG A 99 -3.12 -20.98 1.93
N GLY A 100 -4.37 -21.01 2.38
CA GLY A 100 -4.94 -22.13 3.14
C GLY A 100 -6.46 -22.13 3.04
N VAL A 101 -7.07 -23.29 2.74
CA VAL A 101 -8.53 -23.41 2.52
C VAL A 101 -9.21 -24.44 3.44
N ASN A 102 -8.47 -25.10 4.33
CA ASN A 102 -9.04 -25.98 5.35
C ASN A 102 -9.14 -25.28 6.71
N GLU A 103 -10.14 -24.40 6.86
CA GLU A 103 -10.42 -23.53 8.03
C GLU A 103 -10.38 -24.20 9.41
N THR A 104 -10.52 -25.53 9.50
CA THR A 104 -10.47 -26.27 10.79
C THR A 104 -9.08 -26.28 11.45
N ALA A 105 -8.01 -26.16 10.66
CA ALA A 105 -6.62 -26.20 11.16
C ALA A 105 -5.58 -25.63 10.17
N PHE A 106 -5.98 -25.31 8.94
CA PHE A 106 -5.14 -24.98 7.80
C PHE A 106 -3.98 -25.97 7.61
N ASP A 107 -4.25 -27.28 7.67
CA ASP A 107 -3.25 -28.34 7.43
C ASP A 107 -2.65 -28.30 6.01
N ASP A 108 -3.37 -27.67 5.07
CA ASP A 108 -2.96 -27.43 3.70
C ASP A 108 -2.07 -26.18 3.55
N ARG A 109 -1.95 -25.32 4.58
CA ARG A 109 -1.33 -23.99 4.47
C ARG A 109 0.09 -24.01 3.91
N GLY A 110 0.36 -23.09 2.99
CA GLY A 110 1.70 -22.79 2.50
C GLY A 110 1.67 -21.78 1.37
N THR A 111 2.66 -21.83 0.47
CA THR A 111 2.72 -20.93 -0.69
C THR A 111 1.64 -21.29 -1.71
N GLY A 112 0.62 -20.44 -1.87
CA GLY A 112 -0.08 -20.34 -3.15
C GLY A 112 0.87 -19.70 -4.17
N TYR A 113 0.95 -20.25 -5.37
CA TYR A 113 1.78 -19.75 -6.46
C TYR A 113 0.95 -19.66 -7.75
N ASN A 114 1.06 -18.56 -8.49
CA ASN A 114 0.57 -18.45 -9.86
C ASN A 114 1.59 -17.74 -10.75
N TYR A 115 1.49 -17.94 -12.06
CA TYR A 115 2.42 -17.43 -13.09
C TYR A 115 1.65 -16.89 -14.29
N PHE A 116 2.10 -15.76 -14.81
CA PHE A 116 1.59 -15.10 -16.01
C PHE A 116 2.50 -15.39 -17.21
N ASP A 117 1.97 -16.04 -18.24
CA ASP A 117 2.75 -16.51 -19.40
C ASP A 117 3.10 -15.42 -20.44
N GLY A 118 2.87 -14.15 -20.09
CA GLY A 118 2.92 -13.01 -21.01
C GLY A 118 1.58 -12.72 -21.72
N ASN A 119 0.54 -13.54 -21.49
CA ASN A 119 -0.79 -13.40 -22.09
C ASN A 119 -1.92 -13.69 -21.10
N ASN A 120 -1.78 -14.68 -20.21
CA ASN A 120 -2.79 -15.06 -19.21
C ASN A 120 -2.11 -15.54 -17.92
N TRP A 121 -2.80 -15.40 -16.79
CA TRP A 121 -2.45 -16.12 -15.56
C TRP A 121 -2.79 -17.61 -15.64
N GLY A 122 -2.09 -18.43 -14.87
CA GLY A 122 -2.38 -19.85 -14.71
C GLY A 122 -3.65 -20.12 -13.90
N ALA A 123 -4.06 -21.39 -13.86
CA ALA A 123 -5.15 -21.83 -12.99
C ALA A 123 -4.73 -21.73 -11.51
N TYR A 124 -5.67 -21.37 -10.63
CA TYR A 124 -5.40 -21.17 -9.20
C TYR A 124 -4.80 -22.45 -8.56
N PRO A 125 -3.84 -22.32 -7.63
CA PRO A 125 -3.16 -23.45 -7.01
C PRO A 125 -4.09 -24.30 -6.14
N ASP A 126 -4.23 -25.58 -6.48
CA ASP A 126 -4.99 -26.57 -5.69
C ASP A 126 -4.22 -27.10 -4.47
N ALA A 127 -2.90 -26.92 -4.45
CA ALA A 127 -1.98 -27.24 -3.36
C ALA A 127 -0.91 -26.16 -3.18
N ARG A 128 -0.26 -26.17 -2.00
CA ARG A 128 0.98 -25.42 -1.75
C ARG A 128 2.18 -26.00 -2.51
N ILE A 129 3.30 -25.27 -2.60
CA ILE A 129 4.53 -25.78 -3.23
C ILE A 129 5.35 -26.66 -2.27
N GLU A 130 5.26 -26.43 -0.96
CA GLU A 130 6.13 -27.02 0.06
C GLU A 130 5.72 -28.43 0.50
N THR A 131 6.69 -29.26 0.88
CA THR A 131 6.41 -30.63 1.31
C THR A 131 5.58 -30.70 2.59
N GLN A 132 5.67 -29.67 3.44
CA GLN A 132 5.00 -29.57 4.74
C GLN A 132 4.34 -28.20 4.95
N LYS A 133 3.49 -28.08 5.99
CA LYS A 133 2.74 -26.86 6.30
C LYS A 133 3.70 -25.69 6.57
N SER A 134 3.45 -24.54 5.94
CA SER A 134 4.30 -23.34 6.01
C SER A 134 3.43 -22.06 6.05
N GLY A 135 4.04 -20.90 5.82
CA GLY A 135 3.40 -19.59 5.62
C GLY A 135 4.44 -18.50 5.41
N TRP A 136 3.97 -17.25 5.18
CA TRP A 136 4.81 -16.08 4.86
C TRP A 136 5.81 -16.37 3.71
N PRO A 137 5.31 -16.68 2.50
CA PRO A 137 6.18 -16.79 1.33
C PRO A 137 6.77 -15.42 0.96
N THR A 138 8.06 -15.40 0.68
CA THR A 138 8.78 -14.29 0.06
C THR A 138 9.40 -14.79 -1.25
N TYR A 139 9.28 -13.99 -2.31
CA TYR A 139 9.59 -14.38 -3.68
C TYR A 139 10.71 -13.51 -4.27
N ALA A 140 11.60 -14.12 -5.06
CA ALA A 140 12.53 -13.42 -5.95
C ALA A 140 12.78 -14.21 -7.25
N PRO A 141 13.25 -13.56 -8.34
CA PRO A 141 13.87 -14.27 -9.47
C PRO A 141 15.13 -15.04 -9.02
N LEU A 142 15.65 -15.96 -9.85
CA LEU A 142 16.91 -16.66 -9.54
C LEU A 142 17.60 -17.15 -10.82
N GLY A 143 18.83 -16.70 -11.09
CA GLY A 143 19.55 -17.07 -12.31
C GLY A 143 18.93 -16.46 -13.59
N GLU A 144 19.46 -16.85 -14.76
CA GLU A 144 19.02 -16.35 -16.08
C GLU A 144 17.51 -16.51 -16.37
N SER A 145 16.83 -17.45 -15.71
CA SER A 145 15.43 -17.81 -16.00
C SER A 145 14.68 -18.52 -14.87
N GLY A 146 15.29 -18.72 -13.69
CA GLY A 146 14.67 -19.42 -12.57
C GLY A 146 13.99 -18.47 -11.57
N GLU A 147 13.57 -19.04 -10.45
CA GLU A 147 12.89 -18.34 -9.35
C GLU A 147 13.13 -19.04 -8.01
N ILE A 148 13.00 -18.28 -6.92
CA ILE A 148 13.10 -18.74 -5.53
C ILE A 148 11.88 -18.26 -4.72
N VAL A 149 11.33 -19.18 -3.94
CA VAL A 149 10.41 -18.87 -2.83
C VAL A 149 11.06 -19.32 -1.54
N VAL A 150 11.03 -18.47 -0.52
CA VAL A 150 11.37 -18.84 0.86
C VAL A 150 10.14 -18.67 1.73
N SER A 151 9.81 -19.69 2.52
CA SER A 151 8.72 -19.65 3.51
C SER A 151 9.21 -20.22 4.85
N HIS A 152 8.38 -20.19 5.90
CA HIS A 152 8.75 -20.80 7.19
C HIS A 152 7.64 -21.70 7.74
N ASN A 153 8.02 -22.71 8.53
CA ASN A 153 7.08 -23.59 9.24
C ASN A 153 7.05 -23.37 10.77
N ALA A 154 7.90 -22.48 11.30
CA ALA A 154 8.08 -22.19 12.73
C ALA A 154 8.50 -23.39 13.61
N VAL A 155 8.98 -24.47 12.99
CA VAL A 155 9.40 -25.71 13.67
C VAL A 155 10.84 -26.09 13.31
N ASP A 156 11.15 -26.19 12.01
CA ASP A 156 12.46 -26.62 11.51
C ASP A 156 13.34 -25.44 11.06
N GLY A 157 12.73 -24.37 10.52
CA GLY A 157 13.42 -23.22 9.96
C GLY A 157 12.78 -22.68 8.68
N LEU A 158 13.61 -22.22 7.74
CA LEU A 158 13.23 -21.65 6.45
C LEU A 158 13.25 -22.69 5.34
N LEU A 159 12.11 -22.86 4.65
CA LEU A 159 11.93 -23.74 3.52
C LEU A 159 12.22 -22.97 2.23
N ILE A 160 13.32 -23.32 1.57
CA ILE A 160 13.83 -22.67 0.36
C ILE A 160 13.49 -23.56 -0.84
N ASN A 161 12.53 -23.11 -1.64
CA ASN A 161 12.07 -23.77 -2.86
C ASN A 161 12.62 -23.05 -4.09
N ARG A 162 13.48 -23.71 -4.86
CA ARG A 162 14.14 -23.16 -6.07
C ARG A 162 13.78 -23.97 -7.32
N ARG A 163 13.77 -23.34 -8.50
CA ARG A 163 13.79 -24.06 -9.80
C ARG A 163 14.45 -23.28 -10.93
N GLU A 164 15.06 -24.01 -11.87
CA GLU A 164 15.85 -23.46 -13.01
C GLU A 164 15.02 -22.75 -14.08
N THR A 165 13.68 -22.83 -14.03
CA THR A 165 12.81 -22.20 -15.03
C THR A 165 11.53 -21.72 -14.38
N LYS A 166 11.28 -20.42 -14.48
CA LYS A 166 10.09 -19.76 -13.96
C LYS A 166 8.80 -20.32 -14.57
N GLY A 167 7.75 -20.41 -13.75
CA GLY A 167 6.43 -20.87 -14.17
C GLY A 167 6.29 -22.38 -14.47
N THR A 168 7.37 -23.18 -14.52
CA THR A 168 7.29 -24.58 -14.94
C THR A 168 8.34 -25.49 -14.31
N GLY A 169 8.11 -26.80 -14.35
CA GLY A 169 8.99 -27.79 -13.72
C GLY A 169 8.84 -27.88 -12.20
N ASN A 170 9.56 -28.83 -11.60
CA ASN A 170 9.45 -29.16 -10.18
C ASN A 170 10.26 -28.19 -9.32
N TRP A 171 9.71 -27.79 -8.17
CA TRP A 171 10.47 -27.16 -7.11
C TRP A 171 11.48 -28.13 -6.48
N THR A 172 12.65 -27.62 -6.12
CA THR A 172 13.65 -28.30 -5.29
C THR A 172 13.64 -27.63 -3.92
N GLU A 173 13.12 -28.33 -2.91
CA GLU A 173 13.06 -27.85 -1.53
C GLU A 173 14.37 -28.13 -0.79
N THR A 174 14.84 -27.13 -0.05
CA THR A 174 16.00 -27.16 0.84
C THR A 174 15.67 -26.44 2.15
N LEU A 175 16.41 -26.70 3.23
CA LEU A 175 16.15 -26.15 4.55
C LEU A 175 17.35 -25.34 5.04
N ILE A 176 17.12 -24.08 5.44
CA ILE A 176 18.03 -23.33 6.32
C ILE A 176 17.51 -23.39 7.75
N GLN A 177 18.40 -23.68 8.68
CA GLN A 177 18.16 -23.66 10.12
C GLN A 177 19.05 -22.60 10.77
N GLY A 178 18.63 -22.12 11.94
CA GLY A 178 19.45 -21.28 12.80
C GLY A 178 20.66 -22.04 13.40
N PRO A 179 21.47 -21.37 14.24
CA PRO A 179 22.58 -22.01 14.93
C PRO A 179 22.11 -23.16 15.83
N ALA A 180 22.96 -24.15 16.11
CA ALA A 180 22.58 -25.33 16.88
C ALA A 180 22.03 -24.97 18.29
N GLY A 181 20.80 -25.42 18.58
CA GLY A 181 20.00 -25.03 19.75
C GLY A 181 19.00 -23.89 19.51
N TYR A 182 19.08 -23.23 18.36
CA TYR A 182 18.24 -22.10 17.92
C TYR A 182 17.77 -22.31 16.48
N GLU A 183 17.46 -23.55 16.10
CA GLU A 183 17.18 -23.95 14.71
C GLU A 183 15.98 -23.21 14.09
N LYS A 184 15.04 -22.71 14.92
CA LYS A 184 13.82 -22.01 14.51
C LYS A 184 14.09 -20.60 13.98
N VAL A 185 14.14 -20.50 12.66
CA VAL A 185 14.14 -19.23 11.92
C VAL A 185 12.77 -19.02 11.28
N THR A 186 12.23 -17.79 11.36
CA THR A 186 10.90 -17.41 10.88
C THR A 186 10.92 -16.06 10.15
N TRP A 187 9.77 -15.66 9.59
CA TRP A 187 9.55 -14.38 8.89
C TRP A 187 10.65 -14.03 7.85
N PRO A 188 10.87 -14.89 6.84
CA PRO A 188 11.89 -14.65 5.83
C PRO A 188 11.60 -13.39 5.00
N ARG A 189 12.66 -12.76 4.48
CA ARG A 189 12.61 -11.81 3.36
C ARG A 189 13.74 -12.12 2.39
N VAL A 190 13.43 -12.39 1.13
CA VAL A 190 14.43 -12.73 0.09
C VAL A 190 14.44 -11.68 -1.02
N ILE A 191 15.64 -11.40 -1.52
CA ILE A 191 15.91 -10.71 -2.80
C ILE A 191 17.11 -11.36 -3.47
N THR A 192 17.34 -11.02 -4.74
CA THR A 192 18.47 -11.54 -5.52
C THR A 192 19.12 -10.50 -6.41
N SER A 193 20.44 -10.42 -6.38
CA SER A 193 21.25 -9.42 -7.09
C SER A 193 22.37 -10.06 -7.94
N GLY A 194 23.34 -9.25 -8.36
CA GLY A 194 24.28 -9.58 -9.42
C GLY A 194 23.64 -9.58 -10.82
N PRO A 195 24.45 -9.71 -11.90
CA PRO A 195 24.00 -9.53 -13.28
C PRO A 195 22.87 -10.47 -13.74
N ASP A 196 22.79 -11.65 -13.14
CA ASP A 196 21.86 -12.73 -13.51
C ASP A 196 21.02 -13.18 -12.31
N HIS A 197 20.78 -12.33 -11.29
CA HIS A 197 20.07 -12.70 -10.04
C HIS A 197 20.62 -13.99 -9.38
N ASN A 198 21.95 -14.15 -9.36
CA ASN A 198 22.62 -15.34 -8.82
C ASN A 198 23.15 -15.17 -7.40
N ILE A 199 23.19 -13.93 -6.88
CA ILE A 199 23.46 -13.67 -5.46
C ILE A 199 22.11 -13.66 -4.74
N ILE A 200 21.95 -14.45 -3.68
CA ILE A 200 20.75 -14.48 -2.84
C ILE A 200 21.06 -13.76 -1.53
N HIS A 201 20.23 -12.78 -1.18
CA HIS A 201 20.21 -12.17 0.15
C HIS A 201 18.94 -12.58 0.88
N LEU A 202 19.11 -13.14 2.07
CA LEU A 202 18.01 -13.65 2.88
C LEU A 202 18.14 -13.08 4.29
N LEU A 203 17.08 -12.43 4.75
CA LEU A 203 16.84 -12.14 6.16
C LEU A 203 15.94 -13.23 6.74
N GLY A 204 16.17 -13.57 8.00
CA GLY A 204 15.25 -14.36 8.82
C GLY A 204 15.42 -13.98 10.29
N GLN A 205 14.43 -14.30 11.10
CA GLN A 205 14.45 -13.99 12.53
C GLN A 205 14.61 -15.25 13.35
N ILE A 206 15.70 -15.34 14.12
CA ILE A 206 15.97 -16.45 15.04
C ILE A 206 15.14 -16.23 16.31
N ARG A 207 14.26 -17.19 16.61
CA ARG A 207 13.38 -17.17 17.79
C ARG A 207 13.98 -17.93 18.97
N ASP A 208 13.29 -17.84 20.11
CA ASP A 208 13.62 -18.50 21.39
C ASP A 208 14.94 -18.01 22.04
N GLY A 209 15.38 -16.79 21.70
CA GLY A 209 16.46 -16.07 22.38
C GLY A 209 17.87 -16.31 21.82
N TYR A 210 18.38 -15.45 20.93
CA TYR A 210 19.70 -15.60 20.32
C TYR A 210 20.62 -14.39 20.56
N ASN A 211 21.91 -14.65 20.78
CA ASN A 211 22.96 -13.67 21.12
C ASN A 211 22.63 -12.66 22.26
N GLY A 212 21.61 -12.93 23.08
CA GLY A 212 21.16 -12.05 24.17
C GLY A 212 19.94 -11.20 23.85
N GLN A 213 19.32 -11.40 22.69
CA GLN A 213 18.07 -10.78 22.25
C GLN A 213 16.93 -11.82 22.25
N ASP A 214 15.69 -11.41 22.51
CA ASP A 214 14.52 -12.31 22.54
C ASP A 214 14.21 -12.86 21.12
N ILE A 215 14.25 -11.97 20.10
CA ILE A 215 14.22 -12.30 18.67
C ILE A 215 15.39 -11.58 18.00
N ALA A 216 16.28 -12.31 17.32
CA ALA A 216 17.44 -11.73 16.63
C ALA A 216 17.25 -11.73 15.11
N LEU A 217 17.50 -10.58 14.47
CA LEU A 217 17.56 -10.50 13.01
C LEU A 217 18.87 -11.13 12.50
N ALA A 218 18.74 -12.10 11.59
CA ALA A 218 19.83 -12.89 11.06
C ALA A 218 19.90 -12.81 9.53
N TYR A 219 21.12 -12.63 9.02
CA TYR A 219 21.44 -12.51 7.61
C TYR A 219 22.14 -13.76 7.07
N TYR A 220 21.80 -14.10 5.83
CA TYR A 220 22.36 -15.21 5.07
C TYR A 220 22.61 -14.74 3.63
N ARG A 221 23.74 -15.13 3.05
CA ARG A 221 24.07 -14.87 1.65
C ARG A 221 24.58 -16.13 0.96
N SER A 222 24.14 -16.32 -0.27
CA SER A 222 24.75 -17.25 -1.23
C SER A 222 25.16 -16.47 -2.47
N THR A 223 26.36 -16.75 -2.99
CA THR A 223 26.94 -16.11 -4.18
C THR A 223 26.93 -17.02 -5.42
N ASP A 224 26.27 -18.18 -5.35
CA ASP A 224 26.23 -19.20 -6.41
C ASP A 224 24.83 -19.80 -6.67
N GLY A 225 23.77 -19.03 -6.43
CA GLY A 225 22.38 -19.43 -6.68
C GLY A 225 21.77 -20.35 -5.60
N GLY A 226 22.40 -20.45 -4.43
CA GLY A 226 21.90 -21.20 -3.27
C GLY A 226 22.56 -22.57 -3.05
N GLU A 227 23.63 -22.89 -3.77
CA GLU A 227 24.35 -24.17 -3.65
C GLU A 227 25.37 -24.15 -2.50
N PHE A 228 25.97 -22.99 -2.23
CA PHE A 228 26.77 -22.70 -1.05
C PHE A 228 26.36 -21.35 -0.44
N TRP A 229 26.31 -21.32 0.90
CA TRP A 229 25.99 -20.12 1.66
C TRP A 229 27.27 -19.63 2.35
N ASP A 230 27.84 -18.56 1.81
CA ASP A 230 29.09 -17.96 2.27
C ASP A 230 28.91 -17.11 3.54
N ILE A 231 27.70 -16.58 3.77
CA ILE A 231 27.28 -15.94 5.03
C ILE A 231 26.08 -16.71 5.58
N THR A 232 26.09 -17.01 6.88
CA THR A 232 24.96 -17.65 7.58
C THR A 232 24.84 -17.12 9.02
N ASN A 233 23.62 -16.80 9.44
CA ASN A 233 23.30 -16.39 10.81
C ASN A 233 24.07 -15.14 11.31
N GLU A 234 24.42 -14.22 10.41
CA GLU A 234 25.09 -12.98 10.78
C GLU A 234 24.12 -11.99 11.42
N VAL A 235 24.51 -11.36 12.53
CA VAL A 235 23.73 -10.32 13.21
C VAL A 235 24.47 -9.00 13.02
N PHE A 236 23.81 -8.01 12.42
CA PHE A 236 24.43 -6.75 12.03
C PHE A 236 24.95 -5.92 13.22
N GLU A 237 26.08 -5.24 13.03
CA GLU A 237 26.60 -4.28 14.02
C GLU A 237 25.60 -3.13 14.21
N GLY A 238 25.25 -2.81 15.45
CA GLY A 238 24.28 -1.75 15.78
C GLY A 238 22.81 -2.17 15.89
N VAL A 239 22.48 -3.47 15.79
CA VAL A 239 21.16 -4.04 16.18
C VAL A 239 21.25 -5.21 17.17
N GLY A 240 22.44 -5.50 17.71
CA GLY A 240 22.62 -6.54 18.73
C GLY A 240 22.05 -6.18 20.11
N PRO A 241 22.30 -7.01 21.15
CA PRO A 241 21.76 -6.84 22.51
C PRO A 241 22.26 -5.56 23.21
N ASP A 242 23.36 -4.96 22.73
CA ASP A 242 23.88 -3.68 23.22
C ASP A 242 23.10 -2.47 22.64
N ALA A 243 22.06 -2.70 21.81
CA ALA A 243 21.19 -1.68 21.21
C ALA A 243 19.69 -1.98 21.36
N TYR A 244 19.24 -3.22 21.12
CA TYR A 244 17.82 -3.60 21.24
C TYR A 244 17.60 -4.95 21.92
N THR A 245 16.49 -5.06 22.64
CA THR A 245 15.96 -6.29 23.25
C THR A 245 15.61 -7.36 22.21
N GLU A 246 15.15 -6.95 21.03
CA GLU A 246 14.86 -7.80 19.87
C GLU A 246 14.90 -6.97 18.57
N VAL A 247 14.71 -7.60 17.41
CA VAL A 247 14.09 -6.94 16.26
C VAL A 247 12.73 -7.60 16.07
N GLY A 248 11.65 -6.81 16.16
CA GLY A 248 10.28 -7.33 16.28
C GLY A 248 9.83 -8.19 15.09
N ALA A 249 9.02 -9.22 15.35
CA ALA A 249 8.52 -10.17 14.35
C ALA A 249 7.97 -9.49 13.08
N ASP A 250 8.38 -9.92 11.88
CA ASP A 250 7.85 -9.47 10.57
C ASP A 250 8.06 -7.96 10.25
N ALA A 251 8.91 -7.26 11.02
CA ALA A 251 9.16 -5.81 10.93
C ALA A 251 10.12 -5.38 9.79
N GLN A 252 10.79 -6.34 9.15
CA GLN A 252 11.82 -6.10 8.13
C GLN A 252 11.29 -6.17 6.70
N VAL A 253 11.82 -5.34 5.80
CA VAL A 253 11.47 -5.31 4.37
C VAL A 253 12.66 -4.88 3.50
N TRP A 254 12.86 -5.55 2.37
CA TRP A 254 13.91 -5.27 1.40
C TRP A 254 13.45 -4.21 0.37
N ALA A 255 14.39 -3.39 -0.10
CA ALA A 255 14.27 -2.72 -1.38
C ALA A 255 14.72 -3.66 -2.51
N GLU A 256 14.23 -3.45 -3.72
CA GLU A 256 14.79 -4.10 -4.92
C GLU A 256 16.25 -3.63 -5.15
N PRO A 257 17.20 -4.55 -5.42
CA PRO A 257 18.57 -4.18 -5.76
C PRO A 257 18.67 -3.22 -6.94
N ARG A 258 19.48 -2.17 -6.81
CA ARG A 258 19.85 -1.28 -7.92
C ARG A 258 21.36 -1.18 -8.04
N ALA A 259 21.90 -1.59 -9.19
CA ALA A 259 23.31 -1.45 -9.56
C ALA A 259 24.37 -2.00 -8.56
N GLY A 260 24.02 -3.03 -7.76
CA GLY A 260 24.88 -3.61 -6.71
C GLY A 260 24.75 -2.93 -5.34
N VAL A 261 23.83 -1.96 -5.23
CA VAL A 261 23.33 -1.42 -3.96
C VAL A 261 22.13 -2.26 -3.51
N ILE A 262 22.13 -2.66 -2.24
CA ILE A 262 21.01 -3.36 -1.59
C ILE A 262 20.72 -2.71 -0.24
N ALA A 263 19.46 -2.62 0.15
CA ALA A 263 19.05 -2.02 1.41
C ALA A 263 17.79 -2.68 1.99
N PHE A 264 17.70 -2.76 3.32
CA PHE A 264 16.48 -3.15 4.02
C PHE A 264 16.17 -2.17 5.15
N ALA A 265 14.88 -1.95 5.41
CA ALA A 265 14.39 -1.19 6.55
C ALA A 265 13.78 -2.10 7.61
N CYS A 266 13.77 -1.61 8.85
CA CYS A 266 12.98 -2.14 9.95
C CYS A 266 12.00 -1.07 10.43
N PHE A 267 10.72 -1.42 10.56
CA PHE A 267 9.67 -0.56 11.07
C PHE A 267 8.97 -1.25 12.25
N ASN A 268 9.08 -0.70 13.45
CA ASN A 268 8.38 -1.22 14.62
C ASN A 268 8.01 -0.10 15.60
N ILE A 269 6.84 -0.23 16.21
CA ILE A 269 6.22 0.77 17.09
C ILE A 269 6.97 0.99 18.42
N TRP A 270 7.90 0.10 18.79
CA TRP A 270 8.67 0.12 20.04
C TRP A 270 10.18 0.32 19.85
N GLN A 271 10.62 0.58 18.63
CA GLN A 271 12.03 0.60 18.22
C GLN A 271 12.30 1.73 17.24
N ASP A 272 13.56 2.10 17.09
CA ASP A 272 13.97 3.09 16.10
C ASP A 272 13.52 2.66 14.69
N ILE A 273 13.08 3.62 13.86
CA ILE A 273 12.99 3.37 12.42
C ILE A 273 14.41 3.49 11.87
N PHE A 274 14.92 2.42 11.28
CA PHE A 274 16.26 2.41 10.68
C PHE A 274 16.30 1.58 9.40
N PHE A 275 17.31 1.84 8.58
CA PHE A 275 17.68 0.96 7.48
C PHE A 275 19.18 0.60 7.54
N TYR A 276 19.51 -0.49 6.87
CA TYR A 276 20.86 -0.87 6.53
C TYR A 276 21.03 -0.82 5.01
N LYS A 277 22.16 -0.26 4.54
CA LYS A 277 22.54 -0.25 3.13
C LYS A 277 23.92 -0.86 2.93
N SER A 278 24.06 -1.65 1.87
CA SER A 278 25.34 -2.13 1.34
C SER A 278 25.52 -1.60 -0.08
N THR A 279 26.78 -1.36 -0.46
CA THR A 279 27.18 -0.93 -1.82
C THR A 279 28.15 -1.93 -2.47
N ASP A 280 28.25 -3.13 -1.91
CA ASP A 280 29.21 -4.17 -2.24
C ASP A 280 28.60 -5.59 -2.16
N GLU A 281 27.33 -5.72 -2.56
CA GLU A 281 26.56 -6.99 -2.57
C GLU A 281 26.60 -7.70 -1.19
N GLY A 282 26.46 -6.91 -0.12
CA GLY A 282 26.32 -7.38 1.25
C GLY A 282 27.61 -7.88 1.91
N GLU A 283 28.80 -7.48 1.43
CA GLU A 283 30.07 -7.68 2.14
C GLU A 283 30.21 -6.74 3.35
N THR A 284 29.76 -5.48 3.21
CA THR A 284 29.73 -4.49 4.29
C THR A 284 28.40 -3.73 4.34
N TRP A 285 28.05 -3.24 5.53
CA TRP A 285 26.75 -2.65 5.82
C TRP A 285 26.88 -1.37 6.65
N GLU A 286 26.18 -0.32 6.24
CA GLU A 286 26.05 0.95 6.97
C GLU A 286 24.62 1.10 7.50
N LYS A 287 24.46 1.41 8.80
CA LYS A 287 23.17 1.65 9.44
C LYS A 287 22.86 3.14 9.44
N THR A 288 21.62 3.52 9.12
CA THR A 288 21.10 4.88 9.32
C THR A 288 19.80 4.83 10.11
N VAL A 289 19.70 5.66 11.15
CA VAL A 289 18.47 5.86 11.93
C VAL A 289 17.69 7.02 11.32
N VAL A 290 16.40 6.79 11.07
CA VAL A 290 15.44 7.73 10.48
C VAL A 290 14.56 8.35 11.57
N TRP A 291 14.31 7.63 12.67
CA TRP A 291 13.66 8.12 13.89
C TRP A 291 14.17 7.33 15.10
N GLU A 292 14.53 8.03 16.19
CA GLU A 292 14.97 7.41 17.46
C GLU A 292 13.76 7.26 18.41
N HIS A 293 13.52 6.05 18.91
CA HIS A 293 12.39 5.77 19.78
C HIS A 293 12.62 6.39 21.18
N PRO A 294 11.66 7.16 21.75
CA PRO A 294 11.88 7.89 23.02
C PRO A 294 12.21 7.00 24.23
N TYR A 295 11.90 5.70 24.12
CA TYR A 295 12.17 4.69 25.14
C TYR A 295 13.16 3.63 24.61
N PRO A 296 14.48 3.86 24.71
CA PRO A 296 15.48 2.87 24.34
C PRO A 296 15.38 1.63 25.24
N PHE A 297 15.57 0.44 24.66
CA PHE A 297 15.30 -0.86 25.31
C PHE A 297 13.88 -0.99 25.87
N TYR A 298 12.87 -0.57 25.10
CA TYR A 298 11.48 -0.83 25.42
C TYR A 298 11.23 -2.33 25.67
N ASN A 299 10.37 -2.58 26.65
CA ASN A 299 9.87 -3.90 27.03
C ASN A 299 8.60 -3.70 27.87
N ASP A 300 7.94 -4.81 28.17
CA ASP A 300 6.66 -4.97 28.88
C ASP A 300 6.61 -4.37 30.32
N ASN A 301 7.73 -3.84 30.83
CA ASN A 301 7.83 -3.17 32.13
C ASN A 301 8.14 -1.66 32.01
N THR A 302 8.37 -1.16 30.79
CA THR A 302 8.67 0.25 30.49
C THR A 302 7.36 1.03 30.38
N VAL A 303 6.93 1.62 31.49
CA VAL A 303 5.76 2.51 31.54
C VAL A 303 6.15 3.96 31.28
N PHE A 304 5.27 4.69 30.60
CA PHE A 304 5.43 6.13 30.36
C PHE A 304 4.22 6.95 30.83
N ALA A 305 4.39 8.28 30.85
CA ALA A 305 3.52 9.20 31.58
C ALA A 305 2.53 9.97 30.70
N ASP A 306 2.64 9.84 29.38
CA ASP A 306 1.85 10.53 28.37
C ASP A 306 1.63 9.60 27.16
N THR A 307 1.15 10.14 26.05
CA THR A 307 1.00 9.44 24.75
C THR A 307 2.24 9.58 23.86
N LEU A 308 2.30 8.80 22.77
CA LEU A 308 3.42 8.73 21.82
C LEU A 308 2.90 8.57 20.38
N TRP A 309 3.43 9.36 19.44
CA TRP A 309 3.35 9.08 18.01
C TRP A 309 4.47 8.16 17.56
N ALA A 310 4.11 7.09 16.85
CA ALA A 310 5.02 6.00 16.46
C ALA A 310 4.63 5.46 15.07
N PRO A 311 5.51 4.71 14.38
CA PRO A 311 5.10 3.98 13.18
C PRO A 311 4.10 2.87 13.54
N ASP A 312 3.10 2.61 12.68
CA ASP A 312 2.06 1.59 12.92
C ASP A 312 2.56 0.13 12.75
N ASN A 313 3.87 -0.07 12.69
CA ASN A 313 4.59 -1.29 12.26
C ASN A 313 4.54 -1.62 10.75
N SER A 314 3.75 -0.94 9.92
CA SER A 314 3.73 -1.16 8.48
C SER A 314 4.63 -0.15 7.76
N GLY A 315 5.44 -0.63 6.83
CA GLY A 315 6.35 0.20 6.05
C GLY A 315 6.97 -0.53 4.86
N ALA A 316 7.54 0.26 3.95
CA ALA A 316 8.24 -0.20 2.77
C ALA A 316 9.42 0.73 2.42
N ILE A 317 10.37 0.19 1.64
CA ILE A 317 11.61 0.85 1.25
C ILE A 317 11.89 0.59 -0.24
N ALA A 318 12.42 1.59 -0.95
CA ALA A 318 12.88 1.50 -2.33
C ALA A 318 14.23 2.21 -2.51
N LEU A 319 14.91 1.91 -3.64
CA LEU A 319 16.11 2.59 -4.11
C LEU A 319 15.82 3.40 -5.38
N ASP A 320 16.41 4.61 -5.50
CA ASP A 320 16.41 5.42 -6.74
C ASP A 320 17.55 5.02 -7.70
N SER A 321 17.65 5.71 -8.85
CA SER A 321 18.68 5.43 -9.87
C SER A 321 20.13 5.74 -9.41
N GLU A 322 20.32 6.52 -8.34
CA GLU A 322 21.62 6.80 -7.71
C GLU A 322 21.94 5.84 -6.53
N GLY A 323 20.99 5.00 -6.10
CA GLY A 323 21.14 4.11 -4.94
C GLY A 323 20.82 4.78 -3.60
N LYS A 324 19.99 5.83 -3.63
CA LYS A 324 19.44 6.52 -2.46
C LYS A 324 18.24 5.77 -1.90
N VAL A 325 18.08 5.78 -0.58
CA VAL A 325 16.94 5.18 0.11
C VAL A 325 15.73 6.11 0.11
N HIS A 326 14.55 5.55 -0.20
CA HIS A 326 13.23 6.14 -0.06
C HIS A 326 12.38 5.20 0.82
N MET A 327 11.62 5.75 1.76
CA MET A 327 10.82 4.99 2.74
C MET A 327 9.44 5.60 2.93
N ALA A 328 8.42 4.75 3.10
CA ALA A 328 7.07 5.14 3.47
C ALA A 328 6.51 4.20 4.55
N PHE A 329 5.78 4.73 5.54
CA PHE A 329 5.26 3.96 6.67
C PHE A 329 3.94 4.53 7.21
N GLY A 330 3.10 3.68 7.80
CA GLY A 330 1.87 4.09 8.48
C GLY A 330 2.16 4.68 9.86
N LEU A 331 1.23 5.47 10.40
CA LEU A 331 1.34 6.15 11.70
C LEU A 331 0.33 5.60 12.71
N SER A 332 0.74 5.50 13.98
CA SER A 332 -0.09 5.07 15.10
C SER A 332 0.16 5.93 16.34
N PHE A 333 -0.85 6.02 17.21
CA PHE A 333 -0.82 6.80 18.46
C PHE A 333 -1.03 5.87 19.65
N VAL A 334 -0.08 5.82 20.59
CA VAL A 334 0.03 4.77 21.61
C VAL A 334 0.32 5.28 23.02
N ALA A 335 0.00 4.47 24.03
CA ALA A 335 0.42 4.67 25.41
C ALA A 335 0.59 3.36 26.19
N HIS A 336 1.57 3.33 27.09
CA HIS A 336 1.80 2.21 28.01
C HIS A 336 1.87 2.73 29.46
N PHE A 337 0.71 2.87 30.09
CA PHE A 337 0.55 3.47 31.42
C PHE A 337 0.71 2.48 32.60
N GLU A 338 0.55 1.18 32.35
CA GLU A 338 0.66 0.10 33.34
C GLU A 338 1.65 -0.98 32.86
N VAL A 339 2.10 -1.86 33.76
CA VAL A 339 3.06 -2.94 33.42
C VAL A 339 2.29 -4.17 32.92
N GLY A 340 2.55 -4.59 31.69
CA GLY A 340 1.98 -5.77 31.05
C GLY A 340 2.55 -5.99 29.65
N THR A 341 2.18 -7.09 29.00
CA THR A 341 2.48 -7.29 27.57
C THR A 341 1.50 -6.52 26.67
N THR A 342 0.71 -5.58 27.19
CA THR A 342 -0.41 -4.99 26.48
C THR A 342 -0.48 -3.48 26.67
N TYR A 343 -0.75 -2.75 25.59
CA TYR A 343 -0.75 -1.29 25.55
C TYR A 343 -2.01 -0.76 24.85
N THR A 344 -2.30 0.52 25.05
CA THR A 344 -3.48 1.19 24.47
C THR A 344 -3.07 2.00 23.24
N TYR A 345 -3.92 2.00 22.21
CA TYR A 345 -3.74 2.80 21.00
C TYR A 345 -5.07 3.37 20.49
N TRP A 346 -4.99 4.42 19.67
CA TRP A 346 -6.15 5.16 19.16
C TRP A 346 -6.24 5.11 17.62
N PRO A 347 -6.86 4.08 17.04
CA PRO A 347 -7.06 3.95 15.59
C PRO A 347 -7.62 5.22 14.94
N GLY A 348 -8.65 5.84 15.53
CA GLY A 348 -9.28 7.04 14.99
C GLY A 348 -8.46 8.34 15.09
N LEU A 349 -7.28 8.34 15.71
CA LEU A 349 -6.30 9.44 15.57
C LEU A 349 -5.20 9.11 14.56
N SER A 350 -5.00 7.83 14.29
CA SER A 350 -3.88 7.23 13.55
C SER A 350 -4.08 7.32 12.03
N ASP A 351 -4.24 8.54 11.50
CA ASP A 351 -4.45 8.81 10.08
C ASP A 351 -3.26 9.53 9.43
N GLY A 352 -2.35 8.75 8.85
CA GLY A 352 -1.29 9.25 7.99
C GLY A 352 -0.36 8.18 7.42
N ILE A 353 0.14 8.41 6.20
CA ILE A 353 1.35 7.78 5.67
C ILE A 353 2.48 8.81 5.72
N ALA A 354 3.53 8.52 6.50
CA ALA A 354 4.74 9.31 6.55
C ALA A 354 5.73 8.89 5.45
N TYR A 355 6.63 9.79 5.07
CA TYR A 355 7.64 9.59 4.02
C TYR A 355 8.98 10.21 4.36
N TRP A 356 10.05 9.55 3.91
CA TRP A 356 11.43 9.99 4.09
C TRP A 356 12.31 9.56 2.90
N ASN A 357 13.34 10.35 2.58
CA ASN A 357 14.46 9.91 1.73
C ASN A 357 15.81 10.39 2.30
N GLU A 358 16.91 9.84 1.79
CA GLU A 358 18.27 10.06 2.32
C GLU A 358 18.80 11.51 2.24
N ASP A 359 18.12 12.42 1.52
CA ASP A 359 18.45 13.85 1.52
C ASP A 359 17.75 14.61 2.68
N MET A 360 16.79 13.98 3.38
CA MET A 360 16.07 14.54 4.52
C MET A 360 16.80 14.30 5.85
N PRO A 361 16.66 15.20 6.85
CA PRO A 361 17.07 14.89 8.21
C PRO A 361 16.22 13.74 8.80
N PRO A 362 16.65 13.09 9.88
CA PRO A 362 15.78 12.25 10.71
C PRO A 362 14.56 13.01 11.22
N PHE A 363 13.51 12.30 11.62
CA PHE A 363 12.35 12.88 12.29
C PHE A 363 12.75 13.32 13.71
N GLU A 364 12.80 14.64 13.93
CA GLU A 364 13.14 15.29 15.19
C GLU A 364 12.10 16.39 15.51
N ALA A 365 11.66 16.48 16.77
CA ALA A 365 10.78 17.54 17.28
C ALA A 365 11.30 18.08 18.63
N ALA A 366 10.59 19.04 19.24
CA ALA A 366 10.98 19.61 20.53
C ALA A 366 10.77 18.66 21.72
N ASP A 367 9.80 17.75 21.60
CA ASP A 367 9.65 16.54 22.41
C ASP A 367 9.63 15.34 21.44
N MET A 368 10.28 14.23 21.79
CA MET A 368 10.39 13.07 20.89
C MET A 368 9.08 12.28 20.77
N HIS A 369 8.13 12.50 21.69
CA HIS A 369 6.77 11.94 21.63
C HIS A 369 5.98 12.45 20.42
N ASP A 370 6.29 13.67 19.97
CA ASP A 370 5.56 14.40 18.93
C ASP A 370 6.31 14.34 17.57
N ALA A 371 7.47 13.70 17.50
CA ALA A 371 8.33 13.70 16.30
C ALA A 371 7.72 13.03 15.06
N LEU A 372 6.62 12.28 15.24
CA LEU A 372 5.80 11.70 14.18
C LEU A 372 4.34 12.19 14.22
N ASP A 373 4.04 13.27 14.96
CA ASP A 373 2.69 13.85 15.05
C ASP A 373 2.26 14.40 13.68
N PRO A 374 1.22 13.82 13.04
CA PRO A 374 0.85 14.24 11.70
C PRO A 374 0.09 15.56 11.66
N TYR A 375 -0.33 16.12 12.79
CA TYR A 375 -1.15 17.34 12.91
C TYR A 375 -0.33 18.60 13.17
N ASP A 376 0.71 18.53 14.01
CA ASP A 376 1.52 19.70 14.42
C ASP A 376 2.99 19.67 13.95
N GLU A 377 3.63 18.51 13.73
CA GLU A 377 5.07 18.42 13.34
C GLU A 377 5.31 17.92 11.90
N LEU A 378 4.53 16.95 11.38
CA LEU A 378 4.65 16.53 9.97
C LEU A 378 3.96 17.50 9.00
N ILE A 379 4.48 17.59 7.78
CA ILE A 379 4.08 18.57 6.77
C ILE A 379 3.36 17.86 5.61
N GLU A 380 2.06 18.18 5.44
CA GLU A 380 1.25 17.82 4.28
C GLU A 380 2.00 18.15 2.97
N ASP A 381 2.02 17.21 2.03
CA ASP A 381 2.68 17.32 0.71
C ASP A 381 4.23 17.39 0.74
N TYR A 382 4.86 17.00 1.85
CA TYR A 382 6.31 16.84 1.98
C TYR A 382 6.71 15.50 2.63
N ASN A 383 6.52 15.36 3.95
CA ASN A 383 6.81 14.15 4.73
C ASN A 383 5.56 13.50 5.36
N LEU A 384 4.39 14.13 5.24
CA LEU A 384 3.08 13.48 5.33
C LEU A 384 2.47 13.40 3.92
N ILE A 385 2.26 12.19 3.41
CA ILE A 385 2.01 11.90 1.98
C ILE A 385 0.78 11.03 1.71
N GLY A 386 0.02 10.68 2.74
CA GLY A 386 -1.20 9.91 2.59
C GLY A 386 -2.05 10.10 3.83
N TRP A 387 -3.36 10.09 3.64
CA TRP A 387 -4.36 10.21 4.69
C TRP A 387 -5.72 9.73 4.16
N SER A 388 -6.68 9.54 5.06
CA SER A 388 -8.04 9.18 4.70
C SER A 388 -8.73 10.35 4.01
N GLN A 389 -9.37 10.10 2.87
CA GLN A 389 -9.95 11.17 2.06
C GLN A 389 -11.37 11.52 2.49
N ASP A 390 -11.60 12.79 2.86
CA ASP A 390 -12.92 13.41 2.85
C ASP A 390 -13.33 13.56 1.38
N LEU A 391 -14.17 12.64 0.95
CA LEU A 391 -14.61 12.51 -0.44
C LEU A 391 -15.90 13.30 -0.66
N ASP A 392 -16.71 13.49 0.39
CA ASP A 392 -17.99 14.22 0.38
C ASP A 392 -17.80 15.75 0.35
N ASN A 393 -16.66 16.22 0.86
CA ASN A 393 -16.21 17.60 1.02
C ASN A 393 -17.00 18.42 2.07
N ASN A 394 -17.50 17.79 3.13
CA ASN A 394 -18.07 18.51 4.29
C ASN A 394 -17.02 19.00 5.30
N GLY A 395 -15.78 18.50 5.25
CA GLY A 395 -14.67 18.88 6.14
C GLY A 395 -14.47 17.96 7.35
N GLN A 396 -15.15 16.81 7.39
CA GLN A 396 -14.96 15.73 8.35
C GLN A 396 -14.82 14.40 7.59
N LEU A 397 -14.40 13.33 8.27
CA LEU A 397 -14.44 11.97 7.75
C LEU A 397 -15.63 11.26 8.39
N ASP A 398 -16.73 11.09 7.64
CA ASP A 398 -17.98 10.52 8.13
C ASP A 398 -17.94 8.98 8.10
N PHE A 399 -17.07 8.43 8.94
CA PHE A 399 -16.95 6.99 9.13
C PHE A 399 -18.11 6.38 9.92
N VAL A 400 -18.46 5.17 9.48
CA VAL A 400 -19.39 4.20 10.03
C VAL A 400 -18.93 3.78 11.41
N ASP A 401 -17.83 3.04 11.42
CA ASP A 401 -16.98 2.72 12.56
C ASP A 401 -15.68 2.16 11.98
N ILE A 402 -14.66 2.05 12.82
CA ILE A 402 -13.31 1.66 12.44
C ILE A 402 -13.04 0.28 13.02
N ILE A 403 -12.77 -0.73 12.18
CA ILE A 403 -12.12 -1.93 12.68
C ILE A 403 -10.62 -1.66 12.88
N ALA A 404 -10.10 -2.11 14.02
CA ALA A 404 -8.74 -1.87 14.44
C ALA A 404 -7.88 -3.11 14.13
N TYR A 405 -7.22 -3.09 12.96
CA TYR A 405 -6.31 -4.15 12.51
C TYR A 405 -5.06 -4.27 13.41
N SER A 406 -5.17 -4.90 14.58
CA SER A 406 -4.10 -5.21 15.54
C SER A 406 -3.31 -4.01 16.10
N GLU A 407 -2.48 -3.33 15.29
CA GLU A 407 -1.75 -2.08 15.64
C GLU A 407 -1.93 -0.96 14.59
N LEU A 408 -2.51 -1.31 13.42
CA LEU A 408 -2.40 -0.57 12.18
C LEU A 408 -3.27 0.70 12.13
N GLY A 409 -2.81 1.69 11.36
CA GLY A 409 -3.49 2.97 11.17
C GLY A 409 -4.73 2.92 10.27
N LEU A 410 -5.43 4.06 10.20
CA LEU A 410 -6.47 4.30 9.21
C LEU A 410 -5.90 4.24 7.79
N CYS A 411 -4.75 4.87 7.57
CA CYS A 411 -3.85 4.59 6.44
C CYS A 411 -2.70 3.71 6.89
N THR A 412 -2.47 2.62 6.17
CA THR A 412 -1.55 1.54 6.57
C THR A 412 -1.11 0.70 5.36
N MET A 413 -0.25 -0.29 5.60
CA MET A 413 0.29 -1.24 4.61
C MET A 413 0.84 -0.53 3.35
N PRO A 414 1.69 0.51 3.48
CA PRO A 414 2.22 1.19 2.30
C PRO A 414 3.20 0.30 1.55
N ASN A 415 3.24 0.45 0.23
CA ASN A 415 4.27 -0.11 -0.64
C ASN A 415 4.78 0.99 -1.59
N ILE A 416 6.10 1.00 -1.84
CA ILE A 416 6.79 2.08 -2.54
C ILE A 416 7.69 1.51 -3.65
N VAL A 417 7.67 2.15 -4.81
CA VAL A 417 8.64 1.93 -5.89
C VAL A 417 9.16 3.25 -6.42
N VAL A 418 10.42 3.27 -6.85
CA VAL A 418 11.01 4.37 -7.62
C VAL A 418 11.35 3.83 -8.99
N ASP A 419 10.93 4.50 -10.07
CA ASP A 419 11.22 4.07 -11.44
C ASP A 419 12.49 4.71 -12.02
N ASP A 420 12.89 4.28 -13.23
CA ASP A 420 14.13 4.71 -13.88
C ASP A 420 14.13 6.19 -14.36
N GLN A 421 13.12 6.98 -13.97
CA GLN A 421 13.06 8.43 -14.11
C GLN A 421 13.08 9.15 -12.75
N ASP A 422 13.38 8.42 -11.66
CA ASP A 422 13.34 8.85 -10.27
C ASP A 422 11.98 9.42 -9.84
N ARG A 423 10.91 8.90 -10.47
CA ARG A 423 9.52 9.12 -10.05
C ARG A 423 9.18 8.12 -8.94
N VAL A 424 8.70 8.64 -7.82
CA VAL A 424 8.33 7.84 -6.64
C VAL A 424 6.83 7.55 -6.71
N PHE A 425 6.44 6.29 -6.59
CA PHE A 425 5.04 5.85 -6.51
C PHE A 425 4.82 5.17 -5.18
N VAL A 426 3.81 5.60 -4.43
CA VAL A 426 3.39 4.98 -3.17
C VAL A 426 1.94 4.54 -3.31
N VAL A 427 1.66 3.29 -2.96
CA VAL A 427 0.31 2.77 -2.72
C VAL A 427 0.14 2.44 -1.24
N TYR A 428 -1.08 2.53 -0.71
CA TYR A 428 -1.40 2.23 0.68
C TYR A 428 -2.86 1.85 0.85
N ALA A 429 -3.19 1.04 1.87
CA ALA A 429 -4.57 0.74 2.22
C ALA A 429 -5.11 1.85 3.15
N ALA A 430 -6.27 2.44 2.83
CA ALA A 430 -6.89 3.48 3.65
C ALA A 430 -8.38 3.24 3.89
N THR A 431 -8.81 3.38 5.14
CA THR A 431 -10.22 3.33 5.54
C THR A 431 -10.98 4.43 4.79
N THR A 432 -11.96 4.06 3.97
CA THR A 432 -12.50 4.96 2.93
C THR A 432 -13.94 5.36 3.19
N GLU A 433 -14.18 6.67 3.16
CA GLU A 433 -15.46 7.29 3.47
C GLU A 433 -16.59 6.77 2.57
N GLY A 434 -17.64 6.28 3.21
CA GLY A 434 -18.87 5.90 2.52
C GLY A 434 -18.82 4.63 1.68
N TYR A 435 -17.80 3.80 1.88
CA TYR A 435 -17.78 2.40 1.51
C TYR A 435 -17.84 1.60 2.80
N ASP A 436 -18.91 0.84 3.00
CA ASP A 436 -19.15 0.12 4.24
C ASP A 436 -20.02 -1.13 4.02
N ASN A 437 -19.79 -2.17 4.83
CA ASN A 437 -20.64 -3.37 4.87
C ASN A 437 -21.91 -3.14 5.70
N GLY A 438 -22.12 -1.93 6.21
CA GLY A 438 -23.09 -1.65 7.25
C GLY A 438 -22.72 -2.29 8.60
N ILE A 439 -21.44 -2.41 8.93
CA ILE A 439 -20.86 -2.63 10.27
C ILE A 439 -19.64 -1.71 10.46
N TYR A 440 -18.69 -1.71 9.53
CA TYR A 440 -17.49 -0.85 9.48
C TYR A 440 -17.29 -0.24 8.09
N ASN A 441 -16.41 0.77 7.98
CA ASN A 441 -15.86 1.19 6.68
C ASN A 441 -14.90 0.15 6.11
N TYR A 442 -14.92 -0.01 4.79
CA TYR A 442 -13.90 -0.76 4.06
C TYR A 442 -12.61 0.06 3.89
N LYS A 443 -11.47 -0.61 3.81
CA LYS A 443 -10.23 -0.06 3.24
C LYS A 443 -10.21 -0.23 1.72
N HIS A 444 -9.80 0.82 1.01
CA HIS A 444 -9.46 0.79 -0.41
C HIS A 444 -7.95 0.94 -0.60
N ILE A 445 -7.42 0.55 -1.77
CA ILE A 445 -6.04 0.87 -2.13
C ILE A 445 -5.98 2.25 -2.77
N TRP A 446 -5.29 3.16 -2.09
CA TRP A 446 -5.01 4.52 -2.54
C TRP A 446 -3.59 4.64 -3.06
N SER A 447 -3.35 5.67 -3.86
CA SER A 447 -2.02 5.95 -4.43
C SER A 447 -1.71 7.44 -4.50
N ARG A 448 -0.41 7.75 -4.47
CA ARG A 448 0.17 9.09 -4.66
C ARG A 448 1.52 8.95 -5.37
N ALA A 449 1.91 9.95 -6.15
CA ALA A 449 3.22 9.99 -6.82
C ALA A 449 3.98 11.30 -6.58
N SER A 450 5.31 11.23 -6.72
CA SER A 450 6.22 12.35 -6.90
C SER A 450 6.96 12.20 -8.23
N VAL A 451 7.32 13.33 -8.85
CA VAL A 451 8.04 13.39 -10.14
C VAL A 451 9.40 14.09 -10.04
N ASP A 452 9.89 14.28 -8.82
CA ASP A 452 11.13 15.01 -8.50
C ASP A 452 11.93 14.36 -7.34
N GLY A 453 11.94 13.03 -7.25
CA GLY A 453 12.64 12.29 -6.20
C GLY A 453 11.98 12.39 -4.81
N GLY A 454 10.69 12.75 -4.74
CA GLY A 454 9.98 12.97 -3.47
C GLY A 454 10.32 14.30 -2.81
N MET A 455 10.76 15.31 -3.57
CA MET A 455 10.90 16.68 -3.06
C MET A 455 9.54 17.39 -2.99
N THR A 456 8.64 17.10 -3.92
CA THR A 456 7.24 17.52 -3.93
C THR A 456 6.34 16.40 -4.44
N TRP A 457 5.06 16.45 -4.08
CA TRP A 457 4.08 15.40 -4.40
C TRP A 457 2.95 15.93 -5.28
N GLN A 458 2.31 15.03 -6.04
CA GLN A 458 1.13 15.37 -6.81
C GLN A 458 -0.06 15.68 -5.88
N PRO A 459 -0.90 16.68 -6.20
CA PRO A 459 -1.95 17.18 -5.32
C PRO A 459 -3.24 16.32 -5.34
N TYR A 460 -3.12 15.06 -5.78
CA TYR A 460 -4.23 14.14 -5.98
C TYR A 460 -3.90 12.79 -5.34
N HIS A 461 -4.82 12.27 -4.54
CA HIS A 461 -4.83 10.87 -4.14
C HIS A 461 -5.74 10.11 -5.10
N VAL A 462 -5.31 8.95 -5.59
CA VAL A 462 -6.05 8.16 -6.57
C VAL A 462 -6.44 6.82 -5.98
N ASP A 463 -7.74 6.63 -5.76
CA ASP A 463 -8.40 5.37 -5.39
C ASP A 463 -8.27 4.39 -6.55
N LEU A 464 -7.40 3.39 -6.40
CA LEU A 464 -7.15 2.36 -7.40
C LEU A 464 -8.28 1.32 -7.42
N THR A 465 -8.93 1.08 -6.28
CA THR A 465 -10.04 0.11 -6.13
C THR A 465 -11.42 0.78 -6.22
N SER A 466 -11.54 1.96 -6.85
CA SER A 466 -12.82 2.71 -6.91
C SER A 466 -13.92 2.05 -7.76
N ALA A 467 -13.60 0.95 -8.45
CA ALA A 467 -14.47 0.26 -9.39
C ALA A 467 -15.81 -0.16 -8.78
N LEU A 468 -16.82 -0.40 -9.63
CA LEU A 468 -18.16 -0.81 -9.17
C LEU A 468 -18.23 -2.24 -8.62
N ILE A 469 -17.16 -3.03 -8.73
CA ILE A 469 -17.06 -4.35 -8.11
C ILE A 469 -16.70 -4.24 -6.62
N HIS A 470 -15.78 -3.35 -6.25
CA HIS A 470 -15.26 -3.20 -4.88
C HIS A 470 -16.13 -2.35 -3.94
N ILE A 471 -17.37 -2.02 -4.33
CA ILE A 471 -18.27 -1.24 -3.47
C ILE A 471 -18.68 -1.97 -2.18
N TYR A 472 -18.36 -3.27 -2.07
CA TYR A 472 -18.58 -4.13 -0.92
C TYR A 472 -17.33 -5.02 -0.62
N ASP A 473 -16.13 -4.50 -0.91
CA ASP A 473 -14.88 -5.26 -0.78
C ASP A 473 -13.90 -4.53 0.13
N GLU A 474 -13.31 -5.26 1.08
CA GLU A 474 -12.11 -4.85 1.79
C GLU A 474 -10.90 -5.09 0.87
N CYS A 475 -10.05 -4.08 0.67
CA CYS A 475 -8.87 -4.19 -0.18
C CYS A 475 -7.60 -3.83 0.62
N VAL A 476 -6.73 -4.82 0.81
CA VAL A 476 -5.58 -4.76 1.74
C VAL A 476 -4.31 -5.44 1.18
N TYR A 477 -3.20 -5.33 1.92
CA TYR A 477 -1.89 -5.90 1.58
C TYR A 477 -1.39 -5.62 0.15
N PRO A 478 -1.38 -4.35 -0.32
CA PRO A 478 -0.90 -4.00 -1.65
C PRO A 478 0.63 -4.21 -1.76
N VAL A 479 1.08 -4.80 -2.88
CA VAL A 479 2.49 -4.97 -3.22
C VAL A 479 2.69 -4.68 -4.70
N LEU A 480 3.61 -3.79 -5.03
CA LEU A 480 3.97 -3.44 -6.40
C LEU A 480 5.10 -4.33 -6.93
N THR A 481 5.15 -4.54 -8.25
CA THR A 481 6.33 -5.13 -8.89
C THR A 481 7.46 -4.09 -8.97
N PRO A 482 8.71 -4.43 -8.59
CA PRO A 482 9.82 -3.48 -8.69
C PRO A 482 10.11 -3.05 -10.13
N ALA A 483 10.11 -4.00 -11.06
CA ALA A 483 10.17 -3.72 -12.48
C ALA A 483 8.84 -3.12 -12.95
N SER A 484 8.91 -1.92 -13.54
CA SER A 484 7.79 -1.17 -14.09
C SER A 484 8.21 -0.49 -15.40
N ASP A 485 7.30 -0.34 -16.35
CA ASP A 485 7.54 0.34 -17.63
C ASP A 485 6.74 1.64 -17.67
N ASP A 486 5.83 1.83 -18.64
CA ASP A 486 4.87 2.94 -18.59
C ASP A 486 3.77 2.67 -17.55
N ASN A 487 3.59 1.41 -17.13
CA ASN A 487 2.63 0.97 -16.13
C ASN A 487 3.32 0.56 -14.82
N ILE A 488 2.60 0.63 -13.69
CA ILE A 488 2.89 -0.17 -12.50
C ILE A 488 1.94 -1.38 -12.43
N TYR A 489 2.41 -2.44 -11.79
CA TYR A 489 1.67 -3.68 -11.63
C TYR A 489 1.57 -3.98 -10.14
N MET A 490 0.37 -4.32 -9.67
CA MET A 490 0.04 -4.46 -8.26
C MET A 490 -0.60 -5.81 -7.99
N MET A 491 -0.23 -6.41 -6.85
CA MET A 491 -0.97 -7.50 -6.23
C MET A 491 -1.60 -6.98 -4.94
N TYR A 492 -2.87 -7.28 -4.69
CA TYR A 492 -3.55 -6.96 -3.43
C TYR A 492 -4.49 -8.09 -3.03
N ASN A 493 -4.81 -8.18 -1.74
CA ASN A 493 -5.80 -9.12 -1.22
C ASN A 493 -7.16 -8.42 -1.11
N LYS A 494 -8.23 -9.15 -1.46
CA LYS A 494 -9.62 -8.75 -1.31
C LYS A 494 -10.34 -9.69 -0.35
N ASP A 495 -11.07 -9.11 0.60
CA ASP A 495 -12.03 -9.80 1.47
C ASP A 495 -13.44 -9.18 1.38
N GLY A 496 -14.48 -9.90 1.82
CA GLY A 496 -15.88 -9.44 1.93
C GLY A 496 -16.15 -8.64 3.20
N SER A 497 -15.30 -8.80 4.22
CA SER A 497 -15.41 -8.18 5.54
C SER A 497 -14.13 -7.39 5.87
N PRO A 498 -14.22 -6.21 6.49
CA PRO A 498 -13.06 -5.57 7.12
C PRO A 498 -12.62 -6.37 8.35
N GLY A 499 -11.32 -6.63 8.47
CA GLY A 499 -10.71 -7.36 9.58
C GLY A 499 -9.81 -8.52 9.14
N CYS A 500 -9.57 -9.42 10.08
CA CYS A 500 -8.82 -10.65 9.86
C CYS A 500 -9.50 -11.82 10.60
N ALA A 501 -10.05 -12.81 9.89
CA ALA A 501 -10.68 -13.98 10.53
C ALA A 501 -9.66 -14.96 11.12
N VAL A 502 -8.38 -14.88 10.75
CA VAL A 502 -7.31 -15.55 11.52
C VAL A 502 -7.19 -14.97 12.93
N ASP A 503 -7.61 -13.72 13.13
CA ASP A 503 -7.52 -12.98 14.39
C ASP A 503 -8.90 -12.84 15.09
N ASP A 504 -9.87 -13.69 14.72
CA ASP A 504 -11.24 -13.74 15.26
C ASP A 504 -12.08 -12.44 15.10
N ASP A 505 -11.70 -11.51 14.20
CA ASP A 505 -12.50 -10.31 13.87
C ASP A 505 -13.85 -10.62 13.22
N HIS A 506 -13.86 -11.64 12.36
CA HIS A 506 -15.04 -12.16 11.65
C HIS A 506 -14.88 -13.66 11.38
N THR A 507 -15.90 -14.28 10.79
CA THR A 507 -15.79 -15.68 10.33
C THR A 507 -15.01 -15.77 9.02
N TYR A 508 -14.21 -16.83 8.86
CA TYR A 508 -13.52 -17.13 7.60
C TYR A 508 -14.47 -17.09 6.40
N GLU A 509 -14.03 -16.41 5.34
CA GLU A 509 -14.68 -16.42 4.03
C GLU A 509 -13.64 -16.47 2.89
N THR A 510 -14.09 -16.64 1.65
CA THR A 510 -13.19 -16.83 0.49
C THR A 510 -12.58 -15.50 0.05
N ASN A 511 -11.39 -15.25 0.57
CA ASN A 511 -10.48 -14.20 0.14
C ASN A 511 -10.00 -14.44 -1.30
N SER A 512 -9.80 -13.36 -2.04
CA SER A 512 -9.29 -13.37 -3.42
C SER A 512 -8.01 -12.55 -3.53
N GLU A 513 -6.94 -13.12 -4.08
CA GLU A 513 -5.77 -12.35 -4.46
C GLU A 513 -5.99 -11.78 -5.86
N PHE A 514 -5.96 -10.46 -5.97
CA PHE A 514 -6.10 -9.72 -7.22
C PHE A 514 -4.75 -9.28 -7.78
N PHE A 515 -4.68 -9.23 -9.11
CA PHE A 515 -3.65 -8.56 -9.89
C PHE A 515 -4.28 -7.38 -10.63
N ALA A 516 -3.61 -6.22 -10.61
CA ALA A 516 -4.01 -5.02 -11.33
C ALA A 516 -2.86 -4.39 -12.13
N GLU A 517 -3.17 -3.84 -13.29
CA GLU A 517 -2.26 -3.08 -14.15
C GLU A 517 -2.75 -1.63 -14.27
N ILE A 518 -1.87 -0.67 -13.97
CA ILE A 518 -2.21 0.75 -13.80
C ILE A 518 -1.24 1.60 -14.62
N ASP A 519 -1.76 2.46 -15.50
CA ASP A 519 -0.96 3.47 -16.20
C ASP A 519 -0.39 4.48 -15.19
N LYS A 520 0.93 4.72 -15.22
CA LYS A 520 1.59 5.68 -14.32
C LYS A 520 1.02 7.10 -14.47
N MET A 521 0.44 7.43 -15.62
CA MET A 521 -0.19 8.73 -15.90
C MET A 521 -1.51 8.94 -15.15
N GLU A 522 -2.26 7.88 -14.83
CA GLU A 522 -3.47 8.00 -13.99
C GLU A 522 -3.09 8.42 -12.54
N ILE A 523 -1.95 7.93 -12.02
CA ILE A 523 -1.45 8.26 -10.67
C ILE A 523 -0.71 9.60 -10.65
N VAL A 524 0.20 9.83 -11.62
CA VAL A 524 0.97 11.08 -11.72
C VAL A 524 0.06 12.26 -12.10
N ASN A 525 -1.04 12.00 -12.82
CA ASN A 525 -2.07 12.96 -13.20
C ASN A 525 -1.53 14.31 -13.70
N ILE A 526 -0.43 14.26 -14.46
CA ILE A 526 -0.25 15.21 -15.54
C ILE A 526 -1.35 14.90 -16.53
N GLN A 527 -2.43 15.67 -16.48
CA GLN A 527 -3.34 15.74 -17.61
C GLN A 527 -2.58 16.31 -18.81
N GLU A 528 -1.96 15.43 -19.60
CA GLU A 528 -1.79 15.67 -21.03
C GLU A 528 -3.18 16.02 -21.56
N ASN A 529 -3.38 17.30 -21.85
CA ASN A 529 -4.67 17.82 -22.27
C ASN A 529 -4.89 17.48 -23.75
N GLU A 530 -5.06 16.18 -24.02
CA GLU A 530 -5.72 15.63 -25.21
C GLU A 530 -7.23 15.96 -25.15
N ASP A 531 -7.52 17.26 -25.08
CA ASP A 531 -8.82 17.91 -25.19
C ASP A 531 -9.96 17.42 -24.25
N PHE A 532 -9.95 17.86 -22.98
CA PHE A 532 -11.21 18.14 -22.28
C PHE A 532 -11.45 19.66 -22.17
N THR A 533 -12.45 20.12 -22.91
CA THR A 533 -12.65 21.53 -23.27
C THR A 533 -14.12 21.96 -23.20
N ALA A 534 -14.96 21.10 -22.65
CA ALA A 534 -16.34 21.34 -22.23
C ALA A 534 -16.47 21.93 -20.81
N GLY A 535 -15.35 22.35 -20.19
CA GLY A 535 -15.28 23.09 -18.93
C GLY A 535 -15.94 22.37 -17.76
N THR A 536 -17.20 22.70 -17.43
CA THR A 536 -17.94 22.02 -16.36
C THR A 536 -19.37 21.64 -16.76
N VAL A 537 -19.79 20.45 -16.34
CA VAL A 537 -21.16 19.92 -16.48
C VAL A 537 -21.75 19.74 -15.09
N SER A 538 -22.83 20.47 -14.77
CA SER A 538 -23.51 20.36 -13.47
C SER A 538 -24.22 19.02 -13.31
N GLN A 539 -24.66 18.71 -12.08
CA GLN A 539 -25.75 17.75 -11.91
C GLN A 539 -27.06 18.34 -12.49
N ASN A 540 -27.99 17.48 -12.90
CA ASN A 540 -29.28 17.91 -13.41
C ASN A 540 -30.13 18.46 -12.24
N TYR A 541 -30.84 19.56 -12.45
CA TYR A 541 -31.67 20.19 -11.44
C TYR A 541 -33.09 20.49 -11.97
N PRO A 542 -34.16 20.12 -11.23
CA PRO A 542 -34.14 19.28 -10.02
C PRO A 542 -33.75 17.81 -10.30
N ASN A 543 -33.30 17.11 -9.27
CA ASN A 543 -33.07 15.66 -9.27
C ASN A 543 -33.34 15.12 -7.85
N PRO A 544 -34.31 14.23 -7.63
CA PRO A 544 -35.27 13.66 -8.59
C PRO A 544 -36.15 14.69 -9.30
N PHE A 545 -36.83 14.28 -10.39
CA PHE A 545 -37.80 15.13 -11.09
C PHE A 545 -38.93 14.34 -11.76
N SER A 546 -40.12 14.95 -11.84
CA SER A 546 -41.36 14.33 -12.38
C SER A 546 -41.80 14.89 -13.74
N SER A 547 -41.07 15.84 -14.34
CA SER A 547 -41.49 16.44 -15.62
C SER A 547 -40.36 17.04 -16.47
N VAL A 548 -39.61 18.01 -15.94
CA VAL A 548 -38.47 18.62 -16.64
C VAL A 548 -37.32 18.84 -15.66
N SER A 549 -36.10 18.55 -16.12
CA SER A 549 -34.86 18.89 -15.43
C SER A 549 -33.92 19.66 -16.39
N THR A 550 -32.95 20.37 -15.82
CA THR A 550 -31.97 21.18 -16.57
C THR A 550 -30.54 20.85 -16.15
N VAL A 551 -29.62 20.75 -17.11
CA VAL A 551 -28.18 20.59 -16.89
C VAL A 551 -27.48 21.87 -17.34
N GLU A 552 -26.63 22.46 -16.50
CA GLU A 552 -25.73 23.52 -16.92
C GLU A 552 -24.46 22.92 -17.56
N VAL A 553 -24.07 23.45 -18.72
CA VAL A 553 -22.85 23.08 -19.44
C VAL A 553 -22.05 24.36 -19.73
N ASN A 554 -20.89 24.51 -19.12
CA ASN A 554 -20.04 25.70 -19.25
C ASN A 554 -18.84 25.41 -20.14
N LEU A 555 -18.90 25.81 -21.41
CA LEU A 555 -17.86 25.52 -22.41
C LEU A 555 -16.68 26.50 -22.33
N THR A 556 -15.44 26.03 -22.50
CA THR A 556 -14.26 26.90 -22.60
C THR A 556 -13.89 27.22 -24.06
N ARG A 557 -14.14 26.32 -25.01
CA ARG A 557 -14.08 26.58 -26.46
C ARG A 557 -15.45 26.48 -27.15
N LYS A 558 -15.47 26.59 -28.48
CA LYS A 558 -16.66 26.42 -29.32
C LYS A 558 -16.81 24.94 -29.68
N ALA A 559 -17.99 24.34 -29.45
CA ALA A 559 -18.27 22.92 -29.70
C ALA A 559 -19.75 22.68 -30.03
N ASP A 560 -20.07 21.56 -30.69
CA ASP A 560 -21.45 21.10 -30.87
C ASP A 560 -21.90 20.32 -29.63
N ILE A 561 -22.90 20.82 -28.91
CA ILE A 561 -23.39 20.19 -27.67
C ILE A 561 -24.69 19.42 -27.90
N HIS A 562 -24.82 18.27 -27.23
CA HIS A 562 -26.09 17.55 -27.09
C HIS A 562 -26.15 16.74 -25.79
N LEU A 563 -27.37 16.30 -25.45
CA LEU A 563 -27.68 15.47 -24.29
C LEU A 563 -28.35 14.18 -24.77
N GLU A 564 -27.91 13.03 -24.27
CA GLU A 564 -28.61 11.75 -24.39
C GLU A 564 -28.99 11.20 -23.01
N VAL A 565 -30.00 10.32 -22.95
CA VAL A 565 -30.37 9.59 -21.72
C VAL A 565 -30.51 8.11 -22.05
N SER A 566 -29.96 7.25 -21.19
CA SER A 566 -30.11 5.79 -21.27
C SER A 566 -30.66 5.20 -19.96
N ASN A 567 -31.37 4.07 -20.08
CA ASN A 567 -31.71 3.24 -18.92
C ASN A 567 -30.49 2.44 -18.43
N LEU A 568 -30.65 1.71 -17.31
CA LEU A 568 -29.59 0.87 -16.73
C LEU A 568 -29.16 -0.32 -17.61
N GLN A 569 -29.87 -0.60 -18.70
CA GLN A 569 -29.50 -1.60 -19.72
C GLN A 569 -28.78 -0.97 -20.92
N GLY A 570 -28.32 0.29 -20.79
CA GLY A 570 -27.62 1.03 -21.85
C GLY A 570 -28.52 1.45 -23.03
N GLN A 571 -29.83 1.20 -22.97
CA GLN A 571 -30.74 1.55 -24.06
C GLN A 571 -31.04 3.04 -24.01
N LYS A 572 -30.77 3.75 -25.11
CA LYS A 572 -31.08 5.18 -25.24
C LYS A 572 -32.60 5.41 -25.30
N VAL A 573 -33.09 6.29 -24.42
CA VAL A 573 -34.52 6.60 -24.25
C VAL A 573 -34.87 8.06 -24.57
N TYR A 574 -33.89 8.98 -24.57
CA TYR A 574 -34.05 10.38 -24.96
C TYR A 574 -32.75 10.91 -25.59
N ALA A 575 -32.85 11.87 -26.50
CA ALA A 575 -31.71 12.60 -27.07
C ALA A 575 -32.14 14.00 -27.54
N THR A 576 -31.21 14.95 -27.54
CA THR A 576 -31.34 16.25 -28.21
C THR A 576 -30.48 16.27 -29.47
N GLU A 577 -30.87 17.06 -30.48
CA GLU A 577 -30.04 17.30 -31.67
C GLU A 577 -28.76 18.10 -31.32
N PRO A 578 -27.59 17.77 -31.91
CA PRO A 578 -26.36 18.57 -31.79
C PRO A 578 -26.57 20.04 -32.15
N THR A 579 -26.14 20.93 -31.26
CA THR A 579 -26.30 22.38 -31.41
C THR A 579 -24.97 23.11 -31.23
N GLU A 580 -24.57 23.89 -32.24
CA GLU A 580 -23.31 24.66 -32.23
C GLU A 580 -23.32 25.74 -31.13
N ALA A 581 -22.47 25.58 -30.12
CA ALA A 581 -22.38 26.44 -28.95
C ALA A 581 -21.02 27.15 -28.85
N ARG A 582 -21.01 28.31 -28.18
CA ARG A 582 -19.84 29.18 -27.95
C ARG A 582 -19.35 29.07 -26.50
N PRO A 583 -18.13 29.54 -26.16
CA PRO A 583 -17.68 29.59 -24.77
C PRO A 583 -18.68 30.29 -23.84
N GLY A 584 -18.81 29.77 -22.61
CA GLY A 584 -19.75 30.22 -21.58
C GLY A 584 -20.81 29.16 -21.20
N LYS A 585 -21.71 29.54 -20.28
CA LYS A 585 -22.78 28.69 -19.74
C LYS A 585 -23.95 28.50 -20.72
N HIS A 586 -24.35 27.26 -20.91
CA HIS A 586 -25.54 26.80 -21.62
C HIS A 586 -26.41 25.96 -20.69
N PHE A 587 -27.68 25.80 -21.03
CA PHE A 587 -28.65 25.03 -20.24
C PHE A 587 -29.37 24.04 -21.15
N LEU A 588 -29.10 22.75 -20.96
CA LEU A 588 -29.71 21.65 -21.71
C LEU A 588 -30.87 21.07 -20.90
N SER A 589 -32.01 20.82 -21.56
CA SER A 589 -33.24 20.40 -20.90
C SER A 589 -33.58 18.94 -21.17
N ILE A 590 -33.97 18.23 -20.11
CA ILE A 590 -34.41 16.84 -20.12
C ILE A 590 -35.92 16.85 -19.91
N ASP A 591 -36.71 16.45 -20.92
CA ASP A 591 -38.13 16.19 -20.73
C ASP A 591 -38.34 14.73 -20.27
N GLY A 592 -38.82 14.55 -19.05
CA GLY A 592 -39.10 13.22 -18.48
C GLY A 592 -40.42 12.61 -18.95
N LYS A 593 -41.27 13.34 -19.68
CA LYS A 593 -42.59 12.86 -20.10
C LYS A 593 -42.48 11.62 -21.01
N GLY A 594 -42.94 10.49 -20.50
CA GLY A 594 -42.96 9.21 -21.23
C GLY A 594 -41.84 8.26 -20.83
N LEU A 595 -40.88 8.71 -20.01
CA LEU A 595 -39.99 7.83 -19.26
C LEU A 595 -40.73 7.29 -18.03
N THR A 596 -40.43 6.06 -17.62
CA THR A 596 -40.99 5.48 -16.38
C THR A 596 -40.20 5.95 -15.16
N PRO A 597 -40.81 6.05 -13.96
CA PRO A 597 -40.08 6.31 -12.72
C PRO A 597 -38.92 5.33 -12.52
N GLY A 598 -37.79 5.82 -12.02
CA GLY A 598 -36.57 5.04 -11.86
C GLY A 598 -35.27 5.81 -12.13
N ILE A 599 -34.15 5.07 -12.16
CA ILE A 599 -32.80 5.60 -12.34
C ILE A 599 -32.39 5.53 -13.82
N TYR A 600 -31.79 6.61 -14.31
CA TYR A 600 -31.23 6.74 -15.66
C TYR A 600 -29.85 7.37 -15.60
N ILE A 601 -29.06 7.17 -16.65
CA ILE A 601 -27.83 7.93 -16.91
C ILE A 601 -28.11 8.92 -18.02
N TYR A 602 -27.72 10.19 -17.86
CA TYR A 602 -27.60 11.11 -18.98
C TYR A 602 -26.15 11.32 -19.37
N SER A 603 -25.91 11.49 -20.66
CA SER A 603 -24.62 11.79 -21.26
C SER A 603 -24.69 13.18 -21.88
N ILE A 604 -23.82 14.09 -21.45
CA ILE A 604 -23.53 15.33 -22.18
C ILE A 604 -22.40 15.06 -23.15
N PHE A 605 -22.57 15.50 -24.38
CA PHE A 605 -21.55 15.48 -25.42
C PHE A 605 -21.17 16.90 -25.83
N ALA A 606 -19.90 17.14 -26.13
CA ALA A 606 -19.38 18.40 -26.63
C ALA A 606 -18.30 18.14 -27.70
N GLY A 607 -18.68 18.17 -28.96
CA GLY A 607 -17.82 17.66 -30.04
C GLY A 607 -17.58 16.16 -29.87
N ASN A 608 -16.32 15.76 -29.64
CA ASN A 608 -15.93 14.38 -29.36
C ASN A 608 -16.00 14.02 -27.87
N GLU A 609 -16.08 15.02 -26.99
CA GLU A 609 -15.95 14.89 -25.53
C GLU A 609 -17.28 14.41 -24.92
N LYS A 610 -17.24 13.59 -23.85
CA LYS A 610 -18.44 13.00 -23.23
C LYS A 610 -18.36 12.97 -21.70
N VAL A 611 -19.43 13.38 -21.01
CA VAL A 611 -19.60 13.30 -19.54
C VAL A 611 -20.87 12.56 -19.19
N ASN A 612 -20.81 11.59 -18.28
CA ASN A 612 -21.99 10.84 -17.80
C ASN A 612 -22.37 11.25 -16.38
N ARG A 613 -23.67 11.35 -16.07
CA ARG A 613 -24.20 11.59 -14.71
C ARG A 613 -25.54 10.87 -14.47
N LYS A 614 -25.82 10.54 -13.22
CA LYS A 614 -27.03 9.82 -12.77
C LYS A 614 -28.20 10.77 -12.51
N MET A 615 -29.37 10.46 -13.04
CA MET A 615 -30.64 11.15 -12.77
C MET A 615 -31.74 10.19 -12.30
N VAL A 616 -32.73 10.71 -11.58
CA VAL A 616 -33.87 9.95 -11.04
C VAL A 616 -35.18 10.61 -11.49
N ILE A 617 -36.12 9.78 -11.98
CA ILE A 617 -37.48 10.20 -12.33
C ILE A 617 -38.48 9.65 -11.31
N GLU A 618 -39.43 10.49 -10.90
CA GLU A 618 -40.55 10.20 -9.99
C GLU A 618 -41.84 9.79 -10.71
#